data_AF-A0A2U0A0K7-F1
#
_entry.id   AF-A0A2U0A0K7-F1
#
_cell.length_a   1.000
_cell.length_b   1.000
_cell.length_c   1.000
_cell.angle_alpha   90.00
_cell.angle_beta   90.00
_cell.angle_gamma   90.00
#
_symmetry.space_group_name_H-M   'P 1'
#
loop_
_entity.id
_entity.type
_entity.pdbx_description
1 polymer ?
#
loop_
_entity_poly.entity_id
_entity_poly.type
_entity_poly.pdbx_seq_one_letter_code
_entity_poly.pdbx_strand_id
1 'polypeptide(L)'
;MLVIVGSVIVASGLVLIFPVFGQSREWMELAHVGHAIGAMLMIAVIMGHIYIGTIGMEGAIEGMSTGYCDLNWAKEHHDYWASQMEKRGEAIPNEAVNRFSDPDTNRSLGRELREAGE
;
A
#
# COMPACT_ATOMS: atom_id res chain seq x y z
N MET A 1 13.97 5.23 -1.99
CA MET A 1 14.02 4.75 -3.40
C MET A 1 12.80 5.22 -4.19
N LEU A 2 11.57 4.83 -3.81
CA LEU A 2 10.33 5.20 -4.52
C LEU A 2 10.19 6.70 -4.80
N VAL A 3 10.40 7.54 -3.78
CA VAL A 3 10.32 9.00 -3.91
C VAL A 3 11.32 9.54 -4.93
N ILE A 4 12.56 9.00 -4.95
CA ILE A 4 13.63 9.47 -5.84
C ILE A 4 13.33 9.07 -7.29
N VAL A 5 13.05 7.78 -7.53
CA VAL A 5 12.74 7.26 -8.88
C VAL A 5 11.46 7.90 -9.41
N GLY A 6 10.42 8.02 -8.57
CA GLY A 6 9.18 8.71 -8.91
C GLY A 6 9.41 10.17 -9.29
N SER A 7 10.28 10.89 -8.58
CA SER A 7 10.63 12.28 -8.92
C SER A 7 11.29 12.39 -10.31
N VAL A 8 12.18 11.45 -10.67
CA VAL A 8 12.81 11.40 -12.00
C VAL A 8 11.78 11.15 -13.11
N ILE A 9 10.84 10.22 -12.89
CA ILE A 9 9.75 9.93 -13.82
C ILE A 9 8.87 11.17 -14.01
N VAL A 10 8.50 11.86 -12.92
CA VAL A 10 7.69 13.08 -12.98
C VAL A 10 8.43 14.19 -13.74
N ALA A 11 9.68 14.48 -13.39
CA ALA A 11 10.46 15.54 -14.04
C ALA A 11 10.64 15.28 -15.54
N SER A 12 11.03 14.05 -15.92
CA SER A 12 11.15 13.65 -17.33
C SER A 12 9.80 13.65 -18.05
N GLY A 13 8.71 13.25 -17.40
CA GLY A 13 7.37 13.29 -17.97
C GLY A 13 6.89 14.71 -18.26
N LEU A 14 7.18 15.67 -17.36
CA LEU A 14 6.89 17.08 -17.59
C LEU A 14 7.62 17.63 -18.82
N VAL A 15 8.91 17.30 -18.99
CA VAL A 15 9.69 17.66 -20.18
C VAL A 15 9.08 17.05 -21.44
N LEU A 16 8.66 15.78 -21.40
CA LEU A 16 8.12 15.09 -22.57
C LEU A 16 6.73 15.60 -22.99
N ILE A 17 5.88 15.97 -22.04
CA ILE A 17 4.47 16.33 -22.32
C ILE A 17 4.28 17.84 -22.57
N PHE A 18 5.15 18.70 -22.03
CA PHE A 18 5.03 20.15 -22.16
C PHE A 18 6.21 20.76 -22.94
N PRO A 19 6.00 21.25 -24.17
CA PRO A 19 7.03 21.92 -24.97
C PRO A 19 7.25 23.39 -24.58
N VAL A 20 7.34 23.69 -23.29
CA VAL A 20 7.40 25.06 -22.75
C VAL A 20 8.76 25.45 -22.18
N PHE A 21 9.70 24.51 -22.09
CA PHE A 21 11.00 24.70 -21.43
C PHE A 21 12.14 25.10 -22.38
N GLY A 22 11.85 25.38 -23.65
CA GLY A 22 12.89 25.65 -24.65
C GLY A 22 13.80 24.44 -24.93
N GLN A 23 13.29 23.24 -24.70
CA GLN A 23 14.03 21.98 -24.82
C GLN A 23 14.44 21.68 -26.27
N SER A 24 15.71 21.32 -26.45
CA SER A 24 16.23 20.81 -27.72
C SER A 24 15.88 19.33 -27.89
N ARG A 25 16.09 18.81 -29.11
CA ARG A 25 15.87 17.39 -29.43
C ARG A 25 16.67 16.46 -28.52
N GLU A 26 17.92 16.80 -28.21
CA GLU A 26 18.80 16.03 -27.32
C GLU A 26 18.19 15.87 -25.93
N TRP A 27 17.59 16.93 -25.38
CA TRP A 27 16.94 16.89 -24.07
C TRP A 27 15.68 16.03 -24.06
N MET A 28 14.88 16.06 -25.14
CA MET A 28 13.71 15.19 -25.27
C MET A 28 14.12 13.71 -25.36
N GLU A 29 15.21 13.39 -26.06
CA GLU A 29 15.73 12.02 -26.17
C GLU A 29 16.22 11.51 -24.80
N LEU A 30 16.99 12.32 -24.06
CA LEU A 30 17.44 11.97 -22.70
C LEU A 30 16.27 11.82 -21.72
N ALA A 31 15.28 12.71 -21.79
CA ALA A 31 14.07 12.62 -20.97
C ALA A 31 13.31 11.32 -21.28
N HIS A 32 13.22 10.92 -22.55
CA HIS A 32 12.55 9.68 -22.93
C HIS A 32 13.26 8.44 -22.37
N VAL A 33 14.58 8.36 -22.52
CA VAL A 33 15.38 7.24 -21.98
C VAL A 33 15.28 7.18 -20.46
N GLY A 34 15.44 8.32 -19.78
CA GLY A 34 15.31 8.40 -18.33
C GLY A 34 13.93 7.99 -17.82
N HIS A 35 12.88 8.45 -18.50
CA HIS A 35 11.49 8.10 -18.17
C HIS A 35 11.23 6.60 -18.36
N ALA A 36 11.66 6.03 -19.50
CA ALA A 36 11.47 4.61 -19.80
C ALA A 36 12.19 3.70 -18.79
N ILE A 37 13.45 4.01 -18.46
CA ILE A 37 14.21 3.24 -17.45
C ILE A 37 13.54 3.36 -16.08
N GLY A 38 13.16 4.58 -15.68
CA GLY A 38 12.45 4.81 -14.41
C GLY A 38 11.14 4.03 -14.34
N ALA A 39 10.33 4.07 -15.39
CA ALA A 39 9.07 3.35 -15.47
C ALA A 39 9.28 1.83 -15.37
N MET A 40 10.26 1.27 -16.08
CA MET A 40 10.58 -0.16 -16.01
C MET A 40 11.00 -0.59 -14.60
N LEU A 41 11.85 0.19 -13.93
CA LEU A 41 12.23 -0.07 -12.54
C LEU A 41 11.03 0.02 -11.59
N MET A 42 10.14 0.99 -11.81
CA MET A 42 8.93 1.15 -11.00
C MET A 42 7.99 -0.05 -11.18
N ILE A 43 7.79 -0.53 -12.40
CA ILE A 43 7.00 -1.73 -12.68
C ILE A 43 7.57 -2.94 -11.93
N ALA A 44 8.90 -3.16 -11.98
CA ALA A 44 9.54 -4.27 -11.27
C ALA A 44 9.31 -4.20 -9.75
N VAL A 45 9.42 -3.01 -9.15
CA VAL A 45 9.16 -2.81 -7.72
C VAL A 45 7.69 -3.00 -7.38
N ILE A 46 6.76 -2.53 -8.22
CA ILE A 46 5.32 -2.74 -8.03
C ILE A 46 4.99 -4.23 -8.06
N MET A 47 5.57 -5.00 -8.99
CA MET A 47 5.40 -6.45 -9.03
C MET A 47 5.87 -7.11 -7.72
N GLY A 48 7.04 -6.74 -7.21
CA GLY A 48 7.53 -7.23 -5.92
C GLY A 48 6.64 -6.81 -4.74
N HIS A 49 6.13 -5.58 -4.75
CA HIS A 49 5.23 -5.07 -3.72
C HIS A 49 3.89 -5.81 -3.70
N ILE A 50 3.29 -6.06 -4.88
CA ILE A 50 2.08 -6.87 -5.02
C ILE A 50 2.35 -8.30 -4.52
N TYR A 51 3.49 -8.89 -4.88
CA TYR A 51 3.84 -10.24 -4.45
C TYR A 51 3.89 -10.37 -2.92
N ILE A 52 4.65 -9.50 -2.25
CA ILE A 52 4.76 -9.52 -0.78
C ILE A 52 3.44 -9.17 -0.11
N GLY A 53 2.68 -8.21 -0.66
CA GLY A 53 1.40 -7.79 -0.08
C GLY A 53 0.23 -8.74 -0.32
N THR A 54 0.41 -9.84 -1.05
CA THR A 54 -0.64 -10.81 -1.35
C THR A 54 -0.25 -12.23 -0.94
N ILE A 55 0.64 -12.87 -1.70
CA ILE A 55 1.00 -14.28 -1.54
C ILE A 55 2.23 -14.45 -0.65
N GLY A 56 3.14 -13.47 -0.66
CA GLY A 56 4.41 -13.55 0.04
C GLY A 56 4.32 -13.38 1.56
N MET A 57 3.25 -12.76 2.07
CA MET A 57 2.98 -12.59 3.50
C MET A 57 1.49 -12.76 3.77
N GLU A 58 1.11 -13.90 4.34
CA GLU A 58 -0.28 -14.18 4.74
C GLU A 58 -0.78 -13.10 5.73
N GLY A 59 -2.04 -12.67 5.60
CA GLY A 59 -2.63 -11.63 6.45
C GLY A 59 -2.28 -10.19 6.07
N ALA A 60 -1.34 -9.96 5.15
CA ALA A 60 -0.93 -8.61 4.75
C ALA A 60 -2.03 -7.89 3.95
N ILE A 61 -2.74 -8.61 3.07
CA ILE A 61 -3.82 -8.02 2.26
C ILE A 61 -5.06 -7.71 3.10
N GLU A 62 -5.39 -8.57 4.06
CA GLU A 62 -6.45 -8.33 5.06
C GLU A 62 -6.09 -7.11 5.92
N GLY A 63 -4.83 -7.00 6.33
CA GLY A 63 -4.31 -5.83 7.05
C GLY A 63 -4.48 -4.52 6.28
N MET A 64 -4.15 -4.51 4.98
CA MET A 64 -4.30 -3.32 4.14
C MET A 64 -5.76 -2.96 3.82
N SER A 65 -6.63 -3.97 3.67
CA SER A 65 -8.03 -3.75 3.27
C SER A 65 -8.94 -3.39 4.44
N THR A 66 -8.72 -3.97 5.62
CA THR A 66 -9.52 -3.73 6.83
C THR A 66 -8.93 -2.65 7.73
N GLY A 67 -7.61 -2.40 7.62
CA GLY A 67 -6.86 -1.55 8.53
C GLY A 67 -6.45 -2.22 9.85
N TYR A 68 -6.77 -3.50 10.04
CA TYR A 68 -6.45 -4.26 11.25
C TYR A 68 -5.61 -5.49 10.93
N CYS A 69 -4.60 -5.78 11.75
CA CYS A 69 -3.77 -6.97 11.64
C CYS A 69 -3.81 -7.81 12.93
N ASP A 70 -3.59 -9.12 12.79
CA ASP A 70 -3.44 -10.02 13.93
C ASP A 70 -2.20 -9.64 14.77
N LEU A 71 -2.32 -9.75 16.09
CA LEU A 71 -1.24 -9.39 17.01
C LEU A 71 0.00 -10.30 16.87
N ASN A 72 -0.16 -11.59 16.57
CA ASN A 72 0.96 -12.49 16.34
C ASN A 72 1.66 -12.15 15.02
N TRP A 73 0.90 -11.85 13.97
CA TRP A 73 1.48 -11.36 12.71
C TRP A 73 2.32 -10.09 12.94
N ALA A 74 1.79 -9.15 13.72
CA ALA A 74 2.49 -7.93 14.10
C ALA A 74 3.75 -8.21 14.92
N LYS A 75 3.75 -9.21 15.80
CA LYS A 75 4.93 -9.64 16.55
C LYS A 75 6.00 -10.26 15.64
N GLU A 76 5.60 -11.07 14.67
CA GLU A 76 6.52 -11.74 13.76
C GLU A 76 7.17 -10.77 12.76
N HIS A 77 6.43 -9.78 12.26
CA HIS A 77 6.90 -8.90 11.20
C HIS A 77 7.29 -7.50 11.69
N HIS A 78 6.73 -7.05 12.81
CA HIS A 78 6.88 -5.70 13.37
C HIS A 78 6.93 -5.70 14.90
N ASP A 79 7.69 -6.60 15.52
CA ASP A 79 7.78 -6.81 16.98
C ASP A 79 7.85 -5.51 17.80
N TYR A 80 8.72 -4.57 17.40
CA TYR A 80 8.86 -3.31 18.09
C TYR A 80 7.57 -2.48 18.09
N TRP A 81 6.86 -2.43 16.96
CA TRP A 81 5.58 -1.73 16.87
C TRP A 81 4.51 -2.44 17.70
N ALA A 82 4.43 -3.77 17.64
CA ALA A 82 3.49 -4.56 18.44
C ALA A 82 3.69 -4.31 19.95
N SER A 83 4.94 -4.35 20.44
CA SER A 83 5.27 -4.05 21.83
C SER A 83 4.87 -2.63 22.24
N GLN A 84 5.00 -1.65 21.35
CA GLN A 84 4.59 -0.27 21.62
C GLN A 84 3.07 -0.13 21.71
N MET A 85 2.31 -0.82 20.86
CA MET A 85 0.84 -0.82 20.91
C MET A 85 0.32 -1.47 22.19
N GLU A 86 0.92 -2.58 22.61
CA GLU A 86 0.59 -3.23 23.89
C GLU A 86 0.89 -2.31 25.08
N LYS A 87 2.05 -1.65 25.10
CA LYS A 87 2.44 -0.70 26.17
C LYS A 87 1.51 0.51 26.25
N ARG A 88 0.97 0.96 25.12
CA ARG A 88 0.03 2.08 25.04
C ARG A 88 -1.41 1.67 25.38
N GLY A 89 -1.69 0.37 25.48
CA GLY A 89 -3.06 -0.13 25.65
C GLY A 89 -3.93 0.04 24.40
N GLU A 90 -3.30 0.22 23.23
CA GLU A 90 -3.97 0.41 21.94
C GLU A 90 -4.14 -0.93 21.18
N ALA A 91 -3.56 -2.01 21.69
CA ALA A 91 -3.74 -3.36 21.15
C ALA A 91 -5.15 -3.88 21.46
N ILE A 92 -5.93 -4.17 20.42
CA ILE A 92 -7.24 -4.82 20.54
C ILE A 92 -7.12 -6.34 20.48
N PRO A 93 -8.04 -7.10 21.11
CA PRO A 93 -8.03 -8.56 21.03
C PRO A 93 -8.20 -9.06 19.60
N ASN A 94 -7.53 -10.17 19.25
CA ASN A 94 -7.64 -10.78 17.91
C ASN A 94 -9.09 -11.17 17.55
N GLU A 95 -9.93 -11.50 18.53
CA GLU A 95 -11.35 -11.78 18.30
C GLU A 95 -12.10 -10.55 17.76
N ALA A 96 -11.72 -9.35 18.21
CA ALA A 96 -12.27 -8.10 17.69
C ALA A 96 -11.76 -7.84 16.27
N VAL A 97 -10.50 -8.13 15.98
CA VAL A 97 -9.92 -8.03 14.62
C VAL A 97 -10.64 -8.98 13.65
N ASN A 98 -10.84 -10.24 14.04
CA ASN A 98 -11.48 -11.26 13.21
C ASN A 98 -12.92 -10.89 12.81
N ARG A 99 -13.63 -10.14 13.66
CA ARG A 99 -14.97 -9.60 13.34
C ARG A 99 -14.97 -8.72 12.09
N PHE A 100 -13.88 -8.00 11.83
CA PHE A 100 -13.74 -7.10 10.67
C PHE A 100 -13.24 -7.83 9.43
N SER A 101 -12.52 -8.94 9.62
CA SER A 101 -12.01 -9.77 8.53
C SER A 101 -13.01 -10.83 8.04
N ASP A 102 -14.04 -11.16 8.83
CA ASP A 102 -15.07 -12.14 8.48
C ASP A 102 -16.23 -11.52 7.66
N PRO A 103 -16.43 -11.95 6.40
CA PRO A 103 -17.52 -11.47 5.54
C PRO A 103 -18.92 -11.76 6.09
N ASP A 104 -19.11 -12.87 6.80
CA ASP A 104 -20.40 -13.30 7.33
C ASP A 104 -20.78 -12.49 8.57
N THR A 105 -19.79 -12.14 9.41
CA THR A 105 -20.00 -11.29 10.58
C THR A 105 -20.32 -9.84 10.19
N ASN A 106 -19.73 -9.30 9.11
CA ASN A 106 -20.11 -7.98 8.60
C ASN A 106 -21.55 -7.97 8.05
N ARG A 107 -21.98 -9.07 7.42
CA ARG A 107 -23.34 -9.22 6.89
C ARG A 107 -24.39 -9.36 7.99
N SER A 108 -24.09 -10.07 9.07
CA SER A 108 -25.00 -10.20 10.22
C SER A 108 -25.14 -8.87 10.95
N LEU A 109 -24.04 -8.15 11.20
CA LEU A 109 -24.07 -6.81 11.82
C LEU A 109 -24.92 -5.84 10.98
N GLY A 110 -24.77 -5.87 9.64
CA GLY A 110 -25.59 -5.07 8.74
C GLY A 110 -27.09 -5.42 8.74
N ARG A 111 -27.46 -6.67 9.04
CA ARG A 111 -28.86 -7.06 9.26
C ARG A 111 -29.37 -6.58 10.62
N GLU A 112 -28.61 -6.80 11.69
CA GLU A 112 -28.97 -6.41 13.05
C GLU A 112 -29.20 -4.89 13.16
N LEU A 113 -28.34 -4.09 12.51
CA LEU A 113 -28.50 -2.63 12.48
C LEU A 113 -29.72 -2.17 11.67
N ARG A 114 -30.15 -2.95 10.66
CA ARG A 114 -31.40 -2.68 9.93
C ARG A 114 -32.63 -3.01 10.77
N GLU A 115 -32.59 -4.13 11.48
CA GLU A 115 -33.69 -4.59 12.33
C GLU A 115 -33.83 -3.76 13.61
N ALA A 116 -32.73 -3.23 14.16
CA ALA A 116 -32.75 -2.34 15.33
C ALA A 116 -33.18 -0.89 15.00
N GLY A 117 -33.23 -0.54 13.72
CA GLY A 117 -33.69 0.78 13.24
C GLY A 117 -35.16 0.82 12.82
N GLU A 118 -35.85 -0.32 12.85
CA GLU A 118 -37.30 -0.48 12.62
C GLU A 118 -38.06 -0.60 13.94
#